data_AF-A0ABD6AUH7-F1
#
_entry.id   AF-A0ABD6AUH7-F1
#
_cell.length_a   1.000
_cell.length_b   1.000
_cell.length_c   1.000
_cell.angle_alpha   90.00
_cell.angle_beta   90.00
_cell.angle_gamma   90.00
#
_symmetry.space_group_name_H-M   'P 1'
#
loop_
_entity.id
_entity.type
_entity.pdbx_description
1 polymer ?
#
loop_
_entity_poly.entity_id
_entity_poly.type
_entity_poly.pdbx_seq_one_letter_code
_entity_poly.pdbx_strand_id
1 'polypeptide(L)'
;MSLDPSKPTEDYSPDERRKDLLDRVKEAGTPAALPAQARLAEQYGVSQPTISRDLSAISTWVAENIGDRHALTTYAAFERSLQGALDAEEWEAASRIAKRRADWIEGRNGHDAPVDDVPDHRDPNATLDYEIVTDDGDADAEADVAEAEQ
;
A
#
# COMPACT_ATOMS: atom_id res chain seq x y z
N MET A 1 0.43 -12.07 -22.27
CA MET A 1 0.38 -11.90 -23.73
C MET A 1 1.45 -10.89 -24.12
N SER A 2 2.43 -11.23 -24.96
CA SER A 2 3.38 -10.25 -25.51
C SER A 2 2.72 -9.51 -26.67
N LEU A 3 2.99 -8.21 -26.79
CA LEU A 3 2.58 -7.42 -27.95
C LEU A 3 3.44 -7.83 -29.15
N ASP A 4 2.84 -7.84 -30.34
CA ASP A 4 3.59 -7.99 -31.59
C ASP A 4 4.24 -6.65 -31.94
N PRO A 5 5.58 -6.54 -31.95
CA PRO A 5 6.28 -5.28 -32.19
C PRO A 5 6.16 -4.79 -33.65
N SER A 6 5.68 -5.63 -34.58
CA SER A 6 5.51 -5.27 -35.99
C SER A 6 4.14 -4.65 -36.29
N LYS A 7 3.19 -4.74 -35.35
CA LYS A 7 1.84 -4.22 -35.51
C LYS A 7 1.83 -2.71 -35.24
N PRO A 8 1.24 -1.88 -36.14
CA PRO A 8 1.09 -0.46 -35.88
C PRO A 8 0.13 -0.23 -34.68
N THR A 9 0.44 0.75 -33.85
CA THR A 9 -0.31 1.06 -32.62
C THR A 9 -1.76 1.44 -32.87
N GLU A 10 -2.07 1.97 -34.05
CA GLU A 10 -3.42 2.31 -34.51
C GLU A 10 -4.33 1.09 -34.64
N ASP A 11 -3.77 -0.08 -34.93
CA ASP A 11 -4.51 -1.34 -35.09
C ASP A 11 -4.65 -2.11 -33.77
N TYR A 12 -4.17 -1.54 -32.66
CA TYR A 12 -4.25 -2.21 -31.37
C TYR A 12 -5.71 -2.38 -30.93
N SER A 13 -6.04 -3.63 -30.58
CA SER A 13 -7.26 -3.94 -29.85
C SER A 13 -7.27 -3.21 -28.50
N PRO A 14 -8.45 -3.07 -27.86
CA PRO A 14 -8.54 -2.45 -26.54
C PRO A 14 -7.60 -3.08 -25.49
N ASP A 15 -7.41 -4.40 -25.50
CA ASP A 15 -6.53 -5.09 -24.55
C ASP A 15 -5.05 -4.86 -24.86
N GLU A 16 -4.66 -4.87 -26.13
CA GLU A 16 -3.29 -4.54 -26.56
C GLU A 16 -2.93 -3.11 -26.19
N ARG A 17 -3.84 -2.16 -26.43
CA ARG A 17 -3.63 -0.75 -26.07
C ARG A 17 -3.52 -0.54 -24.56
N ARG A 18 -4.37 -1.19 -23.76
CA ARG A 18 -4.28 -1.14 -22.29
C ARG A 18 -2.98 -1.75 -21.78
N LYS A 19 -2.54 -2.85 -22.37
CA LYS A 19 -1.25 -3.46 -22.03
C LYS A 19 -0.09 -2.52 -22.35
N ASP A 20 -0.06 -1.93 -23.54
CA ASP A 20 1.00 -0.99 -23.94
C ASP A 20 1.03 0.24 -23.03
N LEU A 21 -0.14 0.82 -22.75
CA LEU A 21 -0.27 1.93 -21.80
C LEU A 21 0.24 1.57 -20.40
N LEU A 22 -0.12 0.39 -19.88
CA LEU A 22 0.37 -0.08 -18.58
C LEU A 22 1.90 -0.25 -18.57
N ASP A 23 2.48 -0.80 -19.63
CA ASP A 23 3.93 -0.97 -19.74
C ASP A 23 4.65 0.39 -19.79
N ARG A 24 4.10 1.40 -20.51
CA ARG A 24 4.60 2.78 -20.48
C ARG A 24 4.46 3.44 -19.11
N VAL A 25 3.35 3.22 -18.40
CA VAL A 25 3.17 3.74 -17.03
C VAL A 25 4.22 3.15 -16.09
N LYS A 26 4.54 1.85 -16.22
CA LYS A 26 5.59 1.20 -15.41
C LYS A 26 6.97 1.78 -15.69
N GLU A 27 7.29 2.06 -16.94
CA GLU A 27 8.55 2.68 -17.34
C GLU A 27 8.65 4.13 -16.83
N ALA A 28 7.57 4.90 -16.95
CA ALA A 28 7.51 6.30 -16.51
C ALA A 28 7.32 6.46 -14.99
N GLY A 29 6.96 5.40 -14.27
CA GLY A 29 6.70 5.38 -12.83
C GLY A 29 5.37 6.02 -12.39
N THR A 30 4.72 6.83 -13.24
CA THR A 30 3.41 7.44 -12.95
C THR A 30 2.64 7.77 -14.23
N PRO A 31 1.29 7.63 -14.25
CA PRO A 31 0.48 8.04 -15.39
C PRO A 31 0.62 9.52 -15.75
N ALA A 32 0.94 10.38 -14.79
CA ALA A 32 1.12 11.81 -15.01
C ALA A 32 2.39 12.16 -15.80
N ALA A 33 3.35 11.22 -15.89
CA ALA A 33 4.58 11.38 -16.66
C ALA A 33 4.43 10.92 -18.11
N LEU A 34 3.27 10.37 -18.51
CA LEU A 34 3.00 10.04 -19.89
C LEU A 34 2.80 11.30 -20.75
N PRO A 35 3.00 11.19 -22.08
CA PRO A 35 2.57 12.23 -23.00
C PRO A 35 1.09 12.56 -22.82
N ALA A 36 0.70 13.80 -23.16
CA ALA A 36 -0.68 14.25 -23.08
C ALA A 36 -1.66 13.27 -23.76
N GLN A 37 -2.82 13.03 -23.15
CA GLN A 37 -3.80 12.05 -23.64
C GLN A 37 -4.25 12.31 -25.09
N ALA A 38 -4.28 13.56 -25.53
CA ALA A 38 -4.58 13.91 -26.93
C ALA A 38 -3.53 13.34 -27.89
N ARG A 39 -2.25 13.41 -27.53
CA ARG A 39 -1.14 12.85 -28.31
C ARG A 39 -1.15 11.32 -28.32
N LEU A 40 -1.52 10.71 -27.19
CA LEU A 40 -1.72 9.25 -27.12
C LEU A 40 -2.90 8.83 -28.00
N ALA A 41 -4.00 9.58 -27.98
CA ALA A 41 -5.17 9.31 -28.79
C ALA A 41 -4.84 9.30 -30.29
N GLU A 42 -4.05 10.27 -30.76
CA GLU A 42 -3.51 10.31 -32.11
C GLU A 42 -2.66 9.07 -32.42
N GLN A 43 -1.72 8.69 -31.55
CA GLN A 43 -0.85 7.52 -31.76
C GLN A 43 -1.60 6.18 -31.87
N TYR A 44 -2.74 6.06 -31.19
CA TYR A 44 -3.56 4.85 -31.18
C TYR A 44 -4.75 4.93 -32.13
N GLY A 45 -4.92 6.02 -32.89
CA GLY A 45 -6.07 6.19 -33.78
C GLY A 45 -7.43 6.19 -33.06
N VAL A 46 -7.47 6.60 -31.79
CA VAL A 46 -8.71 6.62 -30.96
C VAL A 46 -9.04 8.03 -30.45
N SER A 47 -10.19 8.16 -29.79
CA SER A 47 -10.56 9.41 -29.11
C SER A 47 -9.84 9.57 -27.77
N GLN A 48 -9.58 10.81 -27.35
CA GLN A 48 -9.01 11.10 -26.02
C GLN A 48 -9.86 10.53 -24.86
N PRO A 49 -11.20 10.57 -24.88
CA PRO A 49 -12.03 9.86 -23.90
C PRO A 49 -11.78 8.35 -23.82
N THR A 50 -11.41 7.70 -24.94
CA THR A 50 -11.04 6.29 -24.96
C THR A 50 -9.76 6.05 -24.14
N ILE A 51 -8.75 6.89 -24.31
CA ILE A 51 -7.50 6.82 -23.52
C ILE A 51 -7.79 7.03 -22.04
N SER A 52 -8.64 8.01 -21.69
CA SER A 52 -9.04 8.22 -20.29
C SER A 52 -9.70 6.96 -19.71
N ARG A 53 -10.62 6.32 -20.45
CA ARG A 53 -11.29 5.10 -20.01
C ARG A 53 -10.32 3.94 -19.85
N ASP A 54 -9.36 3.80 -20.76
CA ASP A 54 -8.34 2.77 -20.69
C ASP A 54 -7.42 2.94 -19.47
N LEU A 55 -7.01 4.18 -19.15
CA LEU A 55 -6.25 4.48 -17.93
C LEU A 55 -7.06 4.18 -16.66
N SER A 56 -8.36 4.51 -16.64
CA SER A 56 -9.23 4.12 -15.53
C SER A 56 -9.35 2.60 -15.37
N ALA A 57 -9.54 1.87 -16.47
CA ALA A 57 -9.62 0.41 -16.46
C ALA A 57 -8.30 -0.23 -15.98
N ILE A 58 -7.16 0.32 -16.39
CA ILE A 58 -5.84 -0.09 -15.87
C ILE A 58 -5.77 0.16 -14.37
N SER A 59 -6.21 1.33 -13.89
CA SER A 59 -6.21 1.66 -12.45
C SER A 59 -7.05 0.68 -11.64
N THR A 60 -8.26 0.33 -12.12
CA THR A 60 -9.12 -0.66 -11.47
C THR A 60 -8.48 -2.04 -11.48
N TRP A 61 -7.98 -2.49 -12.64
CA TRP A 61 -7.29 -3.79 -12.75
C TRP A 61 -6.07 -3.85 -11.83
N VAL A 62 -5.29 -2.77 -11.75
CA VAL A 62 -4.17 -2.65 -10.83
C VAL A 62 -4.64 -2.77 -9.39
N ALA A 63 -5.67 -2.03 -8.96
CA ALA A 63 -6.18 -2.14 -7.59
C ALA A 63 -6.64 -3.56 -7.23
N GLU A 64 -7.25 -4.28 -8.19
CA GLU A 64 -7.74 -5.65 -7.99
C GLU A 64 -6.66 -6.74 -8.09
N ASN A 65 -5.60 -6.51 -8.88
CA ASN A 65 -4.60 -7.55 -9.24
C ASN A 65 -3.22 -7.30 -8.62
N ILE A 66 -2.90 -6.06 -8.27
CA ILE A 66 -1.73 -5.70 -7.44
C ILE A 66 -2.07 -5.94 -5.96
N GLY A 67 -2.73 -7.08 -5.69
CA GLY A 67 -2.93 -7.64 -4.35
C GLY A 67 -1.69 -8.37 -3.82
N ASP A 68 -1.90 -9.28 -2.87
CA ASP A 68 -0.90 -9.89 -1.98
C ASP A 68 0.45 -10.31 -2.59
N ARG A 69 0.51 -10.69 -3.86
CA ARG A 69 1.78 -11.05 -4.52
C ARG A 69 2.71 -9.86 -4.73
N HIS A 70 2.19 -8.68 -5.04
CA HIS A 70 3.04 -7.49 -5.16
C HIS A 70 3.43 -6.97 -3.78
N ALA A 71 2.53 -7.06 -2.79
CA ALA A 71 2.87 -6.79 -1.40
C ALA A 71 3.99 -7.71 -0.91
N LEU A 72 3.92 -9.02 -1.21
CA LEU A 72 4.99 -9.98 -0.93
C LEU A 72 6.29 -9.63 -1.64
N THR A 73 6.23 -9.20 -2.90
CA THR A 73 7.43 -8.81 -3.67
C THR A 73 8.09 -7.56 -3.09
N THR A 74 7.31 -6.54 -2.76
CA THR A 74 7.79 -5.31 -2.12
C THR A 74 8.33 -5.58 -0.72
N TYR A 75 7.65 -6.41 0.06
CA TYR A 75 8.10 -6.87 1.37
C TYR A 75 9.44 -7.61 1.26
N ALA A 76 9.56 -8.58 0.35
CA ALA A 76 10.81 -9.31 0.12
C ALA A 76 11.96 -8.40 -0.32
N ALA A 77 11.67 -7.34 -1.10
CA ALA A 77 12.67 -6.34 -1.48
C ALA A 77 13.14 -5.51 -0.27
N PHE A 78 12.23 -5.12 0.63
CA PHE A 78 12.59 -4.47 1.89
C PHE A 78 13.46 -5.38 2.76
N GLU A 79 13.07 -6.65 2.94
CA GLU A 79 13.84 -7.65 3.72
C GLU A 79 15.25 -7.82 3.15
N ARG A 80 15.38 -8.02 1.83
CA ARG A 80 16.70 -8.22 1.21
C ARG A 80 17.60 -6.99 1.36
N SER A 81 17.03 -5.79 1.21
CA SER A 81 17.75 -4.53 1.33
C SER A 81 18.18 -4.26 2.77
N LEU A 82 17.30 -4.54 3.74
CA LEU A 82 17.60 -4.43 5.16
C LEU A 82 18.73 -5.39 5.55
N GLN A 83 18.63 -6.66 5.14
CA GLN A 83 19.67 -7.65 5.40
C GLN A 83 21.02 -7.21 4.81
N GLY A 84 21.03 -6.74 3.55
CA GLY A 84 22.25 -6.24 2.91
C GLY A 84 22.89 -5.06 3.66
N ALA A 85 22.08 -4.12 4.16
CA ALA A 85 22.57 -2.99 4.95
C ALA A 85 23.12 -3.43 6.32
N LEU A 86 22.49 -4.42 6.98
CA LEU A 86 22.97 -4.98 8.25
C LEU A 86 24.28 -5.75 8.05
N ASP A 87 24.38 -6.57 6.99
CA ASP A 87 25.59 -7.33 6.66
C ASP A 87 26.79 -6.41 6.36
N ALA A 88 26.53 -5.22 5.81
CA ALA A 88 27.52 -4.20 5.50
C ALA A 88 27.79 -3.23 6.67
N GLU A 89 27.16 -3.45 7.84
CA GLU A 89 27.23 -2.56 9.01
C GLU A 89 26.81 -1.11 8.72
N GLU A 90 25.96 -0.91 7.70
CA GLU A 90 25.42 0.40 7.31
C GLU A 90 24.17 0.73 8.15
N TRP A 91 24.36 0.93 9.46
CA TRP A 91 23.26 1.06 10.43
C TRP A 91 22.28 2.20 10.13
N GLU A 92 22.78 3.32 9.58
CA GLU A 92 21.92 4.44 9.18
C GLU A 92 21.05 4.10 7.95
N ALA A 93 21.59 3.33 7.01
CA ALA A 93 20.82 2.86 5.86
C ALA A 93 19.77 1.83 6.32
N ALA A 94 20.17 0.89 7.18
CA ALA A 94 19.29 -0.11 7.76
C ALA A 94 18.10 0.52 8.50
N SER A 95 18.35 1.55 9.33
CA SER A 95 17.28 2.24 10.07
C SER A 95 16.30 2.98 9.14
N ARG A 96 16.79 3.63 8.08
CA ARG A 96 15.95 4.27 7.06
C ARG A 96 15.10 3.27 6.29
N ILE A 97 15.66 2.12 5.95
CA ILE A 97 14.93 1.03 5.27
C ILE A 97 13.85 0.46 6.19
N ALA A 98 14.19 0.18 7.44
CA ALA A 98 13.24 -0.33 8.44
C ALA A 98 12.07 0.64 8.66
N LYS A 99 12.33 1.94 8.77
CA LYS A 99 11.27 2.97 8.87
C LYS A 99 10.36 2.97 7.65
N ARG A 100 10.92 3.02 6.42
CA ARG A 100 10.12 3.00 5.19
C ARG A 100 9.26 1.74 5.06
N ARG A 101 9.79 0.60 5.51
CA ARG A 101 9.04 -0.67 5.55
C ARG A 101 7.88 -0.58 6.54
N ALA A 102 8.10 -0.03 7.73
CA ALA A 102 7.05 0.17 8.74
C ALA A 102 5.95 1.11 8.23
N ASP A 103 6.33 2.27 7.69
CA ASP A 103 5.40 3.24 7.10
C ASP A 103 4.57 2.59 5.96
N TRP A 104 5.20 1.75 5.13
CA TRP A 104 4.54 1.03 4.05
C TRP A 104 3.55 -0.04 4.57
N ILE A 105 3.93 -0.79 5.62
CA ILE A 105 3.04 -1.78 6.27
C ILE A 105 1.86 -1.08 6.94
N GLU A 106 2.09 0.00 7.66
CA GLU A 106 1.04 0.79 8.33
C GLU A 106 0.07 1.40 7.30
N GLY A 107 0.60 1.98 6.23
CA GLY A 107 -0.21 2.51 5.13
C GLY A 107 -1.08 1.44 4.44
N ARG A 108 -0.58 0.20 4.36
CA ARG A 108 -1.34 -0.95 3.83
C ARG A 108 -2.36 -1.46 4.84
N ASN A 109 -2.01 -1.60 6.12
CA ASN A 109 -2.94 -2.02 7.17
C ASN A 109 -4.10 -1.03 7.36
N GLY A 110 -3.90 0.25 7.04
CA GLY A 110 -4.97 1.25 7.00
C GLY A 110 -5.91 1.14 5.78
N HIS A 111 -5.53 0.39 4.74
CA HIS A 111 -6.36 0.10 3.56
C HIS A 111 -6.92 -1.34 3.53
N ASP A 112 -6.28 -2.27 4.24
CA ASP A 112 -6.63 -3.71 4.32
C ASP A 112 -7.20 -4.13 5.69
N ALA A 113 -7.41 -3.21 6.63
CA ALA A 113 -8.24 -3.54 7.78
C ALA A 113 -9.63 -3.92 7.24
N PRO A 114 -10.15 -5.14 7.51
CA PRO A 114 -11.56 -5.36 7.33
C PRO A 114 -12.24 -4.24 8.11
N VAL A 115 -13.20 -3.56 7.47
CA VAL A 115 -14.18 -2.79 8.20
C VAL A 115 -14.82 -3.77 9.17
N ASP A 116 -14.28 -3.86 10.38
CA ASP A 116 -14.98 -4.51 11.48
C ASP A 116 -16.31 -3.78 11.55
N ASP A 117 -17.35 -4.61 11.48
CA ASP A 117 -18.75 -4.27 11.58
C ASP A 117 -18.94 -3.35 12.78
N VAL A 118 -18.83 -2.02 12.56
CA VAL A 118 -19.18 -1.04 13.57
C VAL A 118 -20.68 -1.25 13.73
N PRO A 119 -21.15 -1.76 14.88
CA PRO A 119 -22.58 -1.93 15.09
C PRO A 119 -23.20 -0.55 14.89
N ASP A 120 -24.21 -0.45 14.04
CA ASP A 120 -24.93 0.80 13.82
C ASP A 120 -25.47 1.29 15.17
N HIS A 121 -24.75 2.22 15.81
CA HIS A 121 -25.10 2.82 17.10
C HIS A 121 -26.32 3.76 17.00
N ARG A 122 -27.15 3.63 15.96
CA ARG A 122 -28.45 4.30 15.83
C ARG A 122 -29.60 3.50 16.43
N ASP A 123 -29.34 2.60 17.38
CA ASP A 123 -30.38 2.19 18.33
C ASP A 123 -30.36 3.12 19.56
N PRO A 124 -31.28 4.11 19.65
CA PRO A 124 -31.38 5.01 20.79
C PRO A 124 -31.82 4.32 22.10
N ASN A 125 -32.08 3.00 22.09
CA ASN A 125 -32.44 2.21 23.28
C ASN A 125 -31.36 1.23 23.73
N ALA A 126 -30.15 1.26 23.15
CA ALA A 126 -29.06 0.41 23.62
C ALA A 126 -28.55 0.91 24.98
N THR A 127 -29.05 0.31 26.07
CA THR A 127 -28.49 0.49 27.42
C THR A 127 -27.08 -0.10 27.45
N LEU A 128 -26.07 0.77 27.58
CA LEU A 128 -24.69 0.35 27.80
C LEU A 128 -24.54 -0.09 29.27
N ASP A 129 -24.60 -1.40 29.50
CA ASP A 129 -24.16 -1.99 30.77
C ASP A 129 -22.62 -2.04 30.76
N TYR A 130 -21.99 -1.10 31.47
CA TYR A 130 -20.57 -1.18 31.77
C TYR A 130 -20.39 -1.87 33.12
N GLU A 131 -19.72 -3.02 33.12
CA GLU A 131 -19.26 -3.67 34.35
C GLU A 131 -17.93 -3.01 34.74
N ILE A 132 -17.94 -2.23 35.82
CA ILE A 132 -16.69 -1.73 36.43
C ILE A 132 -16.05 -2.90 37.17
N VAL A 133 -14.97 -3.45 36.60
CA VAL A 133 -14.08 -4.36 37.30
C VAL A 133 -13.12 -3.53 38.14
N THR A 134 -13.33 -3.47 39.45
CA THR A 134 -12.31 -3.02 40.41
C THR A 134 -11.44 -4.21 40.78
N ASP A 135 -10.18 -4.15 40.36
CA ASP A 135 -9.13 -5.09 40.75
C ASP A 135 -8.70 -4.80 42.19
N ASP A 136 -9.34 -5.49 43.14
CA ASP A 136 -8.92 -5.50 44.55
C ASP A 136 -7.86 -6.59 44.75
N GLY A 137 -6.59 -6.17 44.76
CA GLY A 137 -5.55 -6.84 45.55
C GLY A 137 -4.30 -7.24 44.79
N ASP A 138 -3.21 -6.51 45.05
CA ASP A 138 -2.01 -7.17 45.58
C ASP A 138 -1.21 -6.22 46.46
N ALA A 139 -1.11 -6.63 47.72
CA ALA A 139 -0.25 -6.08 48.75
C ALA A 139 1.19 -6.62 48.60
N ASP A 140 2.10 -6.07 49.41
CA ASP A 140 3.50 -6.45 49.61
C ASP A 140 4.54 -5.89 48.63
N ALA A 141 5.03 -4.69 48.97
CA ALA A 141 6.44 -4.36 48.80
C ALA A 141 6.93 -3.67 50.08
N GLU A 142 7.68 -4.42 50.89
CA GLU A 142 8.39 -3.92 52.07
C GLU A 142 9.37 -2.80 51.67
N ALA A 143 9.28 -1.67 52.37
CA ALA A 143 10.29 -0.62 52.32
C ALA A 143 11.09 -0.66 53.63
N ASP A 144 12.23 -1.33 53.60
CA ASP A 144 13.28 -1.21 54.61
C ASP A 144 14.48 -0.49 53.99
N VAL A 145 14.60 0.82 54.23
CA VAL A 145 15.85 1.57 54.07
C VAL A 145 15.97 2.62 55.18
N ALA A 146 16.64 2.20 56.25
CA ALA A 146 17.72 2.89 56.97
C ALA A 146 17.53 4.37 57.38
N GLU A 147 17.37 4.52 58.69
CA GLU A 147 17.76 5.66 59.51
C GLU A 147 19.27 5.99 59.36
N ALA A 148 19.61 7.26 59.09
CA ALA A 148 20.95 7.82 59.30
C ALA A 148 20.90 9.36 59.46
N GLU A 149 20.90 9.78 60.72
CA GLU A 149 21.63 10.93 61.31
C GLU A 149 21.63 12.31 60.60
N GLN A 150 20.88 13.26 61.15
CA GLN A 150 21.40 14.41 61.91
C GLN A 150 20.29 15.25 62.55
#